data_AF-X0SM04-F1
#
_entry.id   AF-X0SM04-F1
#
_cell.length_a   1.000
_cell.length_b   1.000
_cell.length_c   1.000
_cell.angle_alpha   90.00
_cell.angle_beta   90.00
_cell.angle_gamma   90.00
#
_symmetry.space_group_name_H-M   'P 1'
#
loop_
_entity.id
_entity.type
_entity.pdbx_description
1 polymer ?
#
loop_
_entity_poly.entity_id
_entity_poly.type
_entity_poly.pdbx_seq_one_letter_code
_entity_poly.pdbx_strand_id
1 'polypeptide(L)'
;GLNSPFIYRSRWGYEIRLIGDNPRAAKYAGINIARNIILVMLLSGALAGLGGMSEITGVVHRLQGSISPGYGFTGIIIAWLAKLNPLLVVPISVLFGALILAGREIQPSGVPMLLQGILLVCLIGSDFLMRFRVRLIHLQREA
;
A
#
# COMPACT_ATOMS: atom_id res chain seq x y z
N GLY A 1 6.14 4.46 16.97
CA GLY A 1 5.87 5.89 17.15
C GLY A 1 5.10 6.42 15.96
N LEU A 2 3.85 6.81 16.22
CA LEU A 2 2.97 7.79 15.55
C LEU A 2 1.52 7.24 15.60
N ASN A 3 0.87 7.46 16.75
CA ASN A 3 -0.51 7.07 17.03
C ASN A 3 -1.45 8.15 16.48
N SER A 4 -2.00 7.98 15.28
CA SER A 4 -3.02 8.90 14.74
C SER A 4 -4.44 8.35 15.02
N PRO A 5 -5.32 9.12 15.71
CA PRO A 5 -6.45 8.57 16.48
C PRO A 5 -7.76 8.27 15.72
N PHE A 6 -7.87 8.57 14.43
CA PHE A 6 -9.19 8.58 13.76
C PHE A 6 -9.66 7.21 13.23
N ILE A 7 -8.75 6.37 12.75
CA ILE A 7 -9.12 5.05 12.18
C ILE A 7 -8.94 3.93 13.21
N TYR A 8 -8.09 4.15 14.21
CA TYR A 8 -7.84 3.20 15.31
C TYR A 8 -8.94 3.18 16.38
N ARG A 9 -9.85 4.17 16.40
CA ARG A 9 -10.87 4.29 17.45
C ARG A 9 -12.31 4.11 16.95
N SER A 10 -12.54 3.99 15.64
CA SER A 10 -13.86 3.65 15.13
C SER A 10 -14.15 2.16 15.39
N ARG A 11 -15.35 1.84 15.89
CA ARG A 11 -15.78 0.45 16.13
C ARG A 11 -15.56 -0.41 14.89
N TRP A 12 -15.89 0.14 13.72
CA TRP A 12 -15.68 -0.50 12.42
C TRP A 12 -14.21 -0.81 12.09
N GLY A 13 -13.30 0.14 12.32
CA GLY A 13 -11.86 -0.09 12.06
C GLY A 13 -11.26 -1.15 13.00
N TYR A 14 -11.72 -1.18 14.25
CA TYR A 14 -11.34 -2.22 15.21
C TYR A 14 -11.90 -3.60 14.82
N GLU A 15 -13.17 -3.68 14.44
CA GLU A 15 -13.81 -4.93 13.99
C GLU A 15 -13.10 -5.53 12.78
N ILE A 16 -12.74 -4.71 11.78
CA ILE A 16 -12.01 -5.17 10.58
C ILE A 16 -10.63 -5.72 10.93
N ARG A 17 -9.88 -5.04 11.82
CA ARG A 17 -8.56 -5.52 12.28
C ARG A 17 -8.66 -6.80 13.10
N LEU A 18 -9.65 -6.90 13.97
CA LEU A 18 -9.88 -8.09 14.79
C LEU A 18 -10.27 -9.30 13.94
N ILE A 19 -11.09 -9.11 12.90
CA ILE A 19 -11.40 -10.16 11.91
C ILE A 19 -10.13 -10.63 11.19
N GLY A 20 -9.25 -9.70 10.82
CA GLY A 20 -8.00 -10.00 10.12
C GLY A 20 -6.95 -10.71 10.99
N ASP A 21 -6.90 -10.40 12.29
CA ASP A 21 -5.92 -10.98 13.22
C ASP A 21 -6.40 -12.33 13.79
N ASN A 22 -7.67 -12.43 14.21
CA ASN A 22 -8.25 -13.68 14.69
C ASN A 22 -9.76 -13.76 14.42
N PRO A 23 -10.18 -14.46 13.35
CA PRO A 23 -11.60 -14.58 12.99
C PRO A 23 -12.41 -15.35 14.05
N ARG A 24 -11.79 -16.22 14.86
CA ARG A 24 -12.48 -16.91 15.95
C ARG A 24 -12.81 -15.93 17.08
N ALA A 25 -11.85 -15.09 17.48
CA ALA A 25 -12.07 -14.06 18.49
C ALA A 25 -13.13 -13.04 18.07
N ALA A 26 -13.17 -12.67 16.79
CA ALA A 26 -14.20 -11.78 16.26
C ALA A 26 -15.61 -12.39 16.36
N LYS A 27 -15.76 -13.70 16.14
CA LYS A 27 -17.03 -14.41 16.29
C LYS A 27 -17.49 -14.47 17.75
N TYR A 28 -16.57 -14.66 18.69
CA TYR A 28 -16.85 -14.59 20.13
C TYR A 28 -17.22 -13.18 20.61
N ALA A 29 -16.69 -12.14 19.97
CA ALA A 29 -17.03 -10.74 20.25
C ALA A 29 -18.39 -10.29 19.66
N GLY A 30 -19.15 -11.18 19.03
CA GLY A 30 -20.47 -10.88 18.45
C GLY A 30 -20.42 -10.13 17.11
N ILE A 31 -19.25 -10.08 16.45
CA ILE A 31 -19.09 -9.36 15.18
C ILE A 31 -19.58 -10.24 14.03
N ASN A 32 -20.44 -9.68 13.17
CA ASN A 32 -20.91 -10.36 11.97
C ASN A 32 -19.85 -10.29 10.85
N ILE A 33 -18.95 -11.28 10.84
CA ILE A 33 -17.81 -11.37 9.92
C ILE A 33 -18.24 -11.27 8.45
N ALA A 34 -19.29 -12.00 8.05
CA ALA A 34 -19.73 -12.04 6.65
C ALA A 34 -20.20 -10.66 6.16
N ARG A 35 -20.98 -9.95 6.98
CA ARG A 35 -21.45 -8.60 6.65
C ARG A 35 -20.28 -7.63 6.51
N ASN A 36 -19.31 -7.69 7.42
CA ASN A 36 -18.15 -6.79 7.39
C ASN A 36 -17.26 -7.06 6.18
N ILE A 37 -17.04 -8.33 5.80
CA ILE A 37 -16.28 -8.69 4.59
C ILE A 37 -16.95 -8.12 3.33
N ILE A 38 -18.27 -8.32 3.19
CA ILE A 38 -19.02 -7.81 2.02
C ILE A 38 -18.95 -6.28 1.96
N LEU A 39 -19.11 -5.60 3.08
CA LEU A 39 -19.01 -4.14 3.16
C LEU A 39 -17.61 -3.64 2.78
N VAL A 40 -16.56 -4.29 3.26
CA VAL A 40 -15.17 -3.94 2.92
C VAL A 40 -14.89 -4.20 1.44
N MET A 41 -15.36 -5.31 0.89
CA MET A 41 -15.20 -5.61 -0.54
C MET A 41 -15.94 -4.61 -1.42
N LEU A 42 -17.19 -4.26 -1.08
CA LEU A 42 -17.96 -3.25 -1.80
C LEU A 42 -17.28 -1.88 -1.74
N LEU A 43 -16.81 -1.46 -0.56
CA LEU A 43 -16.14 -0.18 -0.39
C LEU A 43 -14.81 -0.13 -1.15
N SER A 44 -14.00 -1.17 -1.05
CA SER A 44 -12.72 -1.29 -1.77
C SER A 44 -12.94 -1.31 -3.29
N GLY A 45 -13.92 -2.09 -3.76
CA GLY A 45 -14.29 -2.16 -5.17
C GLY A 45 -14.82 -0.82 -5.71
N ALA A 46 -15.65 -0.11 -4.93
CA ALA A 46 -16.13 1.21 -5.29
C ALA A 46 -14.98 2.23 -5.41
N LEU A 47 -14.04 2.23 -4.46
CA LEU A 47 -12.87 3.11 -4.49
C LEU A 47 -11.94 2.79 -5.67
N ALA A 48 -11.65 1.51 -5.91
CA ALA A 48 -10.84 1.07 -7.04
C ALA A 48 -11.50 1.41 -8.39
N GLY A 49 -12.82 1.23 -8.49
CA GLY A 49 -13.61 1.58 -9.66
C GLY A 49 -13.63 3.08 -9.93
N LEU A 50 -13.82 3.90 -8.90
CA LEU A 50 -13.75 5.37 -9.03
C LEU A 50 -12.37 5.84 -9.47
N GLY A 51 -11.30 5.24 -8.93
CA GLY A 51 -9.93 5.50 -9.37
C GLY A 51 -9.73 5.17 -10.85
N GLY A 52 -10.10 3.95 -11.27
CA GLY A 52 -9.98 3.55 -12.68
C GLY A 52 -10.83 4.38 -13.63
N MET A 53 -12.06 4.75 -13.23
CA MET A 53 -12.92 5.63 -14.03
C MET A 53 -12.29 7.01 -14.22
N SER A 54 -11.74 7.60 -13.15
CA SER A 54 -11.09 8.91 -13.22
C SER A 54 -9.91 8.92 -14.19
N GLU A 55 -9.16 7.82 -14.28
CA GLU A 55 -8.04 7.68 -15.19
C GLU A 55 -8.46 7.54 -16.65
N ILE A 56 -9.45 6.68 -16.91
CA ILE A 56 -9.96 6.41 -18.28
C ILE A 56 -10.62 7.66 -18.86
N THR A 57 -11.46 8.36 -18.08
CA THR A 57 -12.19 9.55 -18.52
C THR A 57 -11.29 10.78 -18.60
N GLY A 58 -10.29 10.92 -17.72
CA GLY A 58 -9.47 12.13 -17.64
C GLY A 58 -8.23 12.15 -18.53
N VAL A 59 -7.44 11.07 -18.55
CA VAL A 59 -6.06 11.10 -19.09
C VAL A 59 -5.96 10.48 -20.48
N VAL A 60 -6.68 9.39 -20.75
CA VAL A 60 -6.42 8.59 -21.95
C VAL A 60 -7.32 9.01 -23.14
N HIS A 61 -8.51 9.58 -22.91
CA HIS A 61 -9.50 10.04 -23.92
C HIS A 61 -9.83 9.04 -25.07
N ARG A 62 -9.24 7.83 -25.03
CA ARG A 62 -9.40 6.66 -25.90
C ARG A 62 -9.12 5.43 -25.04
N LEU A 63 -9.80 4.32 -25.31
CA LEU A 63 -9.46 3.02 -24.73
C LEU A 63 -8.11 2.55 -25.29
N GLN A 64 -6.98 2.95 -24.68
CA GLN A 64 -5.72 2.27 -24.91
C GLN A 64 -5.74 0.93 -24.18
N GLY A 65 -5.26 -0.13 -24.84
CA GLY A 65 -5.25 -1.51 -24.30
C GLY A 65 -4.41 -1.69 -23.03
N SER A 66 -3.67 -0.67 -22.60
CA SER A 66 -2.85 -0.66 -21.39
C SER A 66 -3.46 0.27 -20.34
N ILE A 67 -4.56 -0.17 -19.70
CA ILE A 67 -5.26 0.57 -18.62
C ILE A 67 -4.35 0.74 -17.38
N SER A 68 -3.33 -0.10 -17.21
CA SER A 68 -2.40 0.00 -16.08
C SER A 68 -0.97 -0.35 -16.48
N PRO A 69 -0.18 0.60 -17.02
CA PRO A 69 1.24 0.40 -17.27
C PRO A 69 2.04 0.48 -15.95
N GLY A 70 1.69 -0.37 -14.96
CA GLY A 70 2.44 -0.52 -13.71
C GLY A 70 1.92 0.23 -12.47
N TYR A 71 0.73 0.84 -12.51
CA TYR A 71 0.17 1.49 -11.33
C TYR A 71 -0.07 0.54 -10.15
N GLY A 72 -0.34 -0.74 -10.41
CA GLY A 72 -0.44 -1.76 -9.37
C GLY A 72 0.87 -1.94 -8.58
N PHE A 73 2.01 -2.03 -9.28
CA PHE A 73 3.33 -2.13 -8.64
C PHE A 73 3.66 -0.87 -7.83
N THR A 74 3.36 0.30 -8.39
CA THR A 74 3.53 1.57 -7.68
C THR A 74 2.65 1.65 -6.43
N GLY A 75 1.40 1.16 -6.50
CA GLY A 75 0.51 1.08 -5.36
C GLY A 75 1.06 0.21 -4.22
N ILE A 76 1.70 -0.92 -4.55
CA ILE A 76 2.35 -1.78 -3.55
C ILE A 76 3.51 -1.04 -2.85
N ILE A 77 4.34 -0.34 -3.63
CA ILE A 77 5.47 0.46 -3.10
C ILE A 77 4.95 1.55 -2.16
N ILE A 78 3.92 2.30 -2.58
CA ILE A 78 3.30 3.35 -1.77
C ILE A 78 2.72 2.77 -0.47
N ALA A 79 2.00 1.64 -0.55
CA ALA A 79 1.38 1.01 0.61
C ALA A 79 2.41 0.55 1.64
N TRP A 80 3.54 -0.01 1.19
CA TRP A 80 4.64 -0.40 2.06
C TRP A 80 5.37 0.81 2.64
N LEU A 81 5.65 1.83 1.83
CA LEU A 81 6.29 3.07 2.30
C LEU A 81 5.44 3.77 3.38
N ALA A 82 4.11 3.72 3.22
CA ALA A 82 3.14 4.21 4.20
C ALA A 82 3.03 3.31 5.45
N LYS A 83 3.75 2.19 5.53
CA LYS A 83 3.65 1.18 6.61
C LYS A 83 2.21 0.73 6.87
N LEU A 84 1.42 0.55 5.79
CA LEU A 84 -0.01 0.20 5.86
C LEU A 84 -0.86 1.21 6.67
N ASN A 85 -0.37 2.44 6.88
CA ASN A 85 -1.11 3.48 7.56
C ASN A 85 -1.92 4.29 6.52
N PRO A 86 -3.25 4.17 6.51
CA PRO A 86 -4.11 4.79 5.48
C PRO A 86 -3.99 6.32 5.39
N LEU A 87 -3.62 7.00 6.50
CA LEU A 87 -3.40 8.45 6.49
C LEU A 87 -2.10 8.85 5.80
N LEU A 88 -1.07 8.01 5.89
CA LEU A 88 0.23 8.24 5.23
C LEU A 88 0.18 7.88 3.74
N VAL A 89 -0.74 7.01 3.32
CA VAL A 89 -0.91 6.62 1.90
C VAL A 89 -1.25 7.84 1.03
N VAL A 90 -2.11 8.75 1.51
CA VAL A 90 -2.58 9.91 0.73
C VAL A 90 -1.43 10.87 0.34
N PRO A 91 -0.62 11.42 1.27
CA PRO A 91 0.48 12.31 0.88
C PRO A 91 1.56 11.59 0.07
N ILE A 92 1.82 10.30 0.36
CA ILE A 92 2.83 9.52 -0.38
C ILE A 92 2.37 9.26 -1.81
N SER A 93 1.10 8.92 -2.03
CA SER A 93 0.58 8.66 -3.38
C SER A 93 0.58 9.90 -4.25
N VAL A 94 0.28 11.07 -3.68
CA VAL A 94 0.37 12.37 -4.38
C VAL A 94 1.81 12.66 -4.80
N LEU A 95 2.77 12.49 -3.88
CA LEU A 95 4.19 12.73 -4.16
C LEU A 95 4.74 11.75 -5.20
N PHE A 96 4.36 10.48 -5.14
CA PHE A 96 4.71 9.49 -6.16
C PHE A 96 4.06 9.77 -7.51
N GLY A 97 2.79 10.20 -7.53
CA GLY A 97 2.10 10.61 -8.75
C GLY A 97 2.84 11.76 -9.45
N ALA A 98 3.26 12.77 -8.68
CA ALA A 98 4.07 13.88 -9.19
C ALA A 98 5.43 13.40 -9.72
N LEU A 99 6.09 12.46 -9.03
CA LEU A 99 7.38 11.88 -9.46
C LEU A 99 7.25 11.14 -10.79
N ILE A 100 6.20 10.33 -10.95
CA ILE A 100 5.93 9.59 -12.20
C ILE A 100 5.66 10.57 -13.35
N LEU A 101 4.85 11.61 -13.10
CA LEU A 101 4.55 12.62 -14.09
C LEU A 101 5.82 13.38 -14.51
N ALA A 102 6.64 13.82 -13.55
CA ALA A 102 7.93 14.47 -13.82
C ALA A 102 8.88 13.56 -14.62
N GLY A 103 8.94 12.26 -14.28
CA GLY A 103 9.74 11.28 -15.03
C GLY A 103 9.27 11.11 -16.48
N ARG A 104 7.96 11.21 -16.73
CA ARG A 104 7.38 11.12 -18.07
C ARG A 104 7.71 12.33 -18.94
N GLU A 105 7.68 13.53 -18.37
CA GLU A 105 8.00 14.79 -19.07
C GLU A 105 9.49 14.90 -19.43
N ILE A 106 10.39 14.39 -18.58
CA ILE A 106 11.84 14.45 -18.82
C ILE A 106 12.27 13.45 -19.90
N GLN A 107 11.75 12.22 -19.87
CA GLN A 107 12.03 11.24 -20.91
C GLN A 107 10.91 10.20 -21.02
N PRO A 108 10.15 10.16 -22.13
CA PRO A 108 9.00 9.27 -22.26
C PRO A 108 9.36 7.78 -22.36
N SER A 109 10.63 7.42 -22.58
CA SER A 109 11.05 6.04 -22.82
C SER A 109 11.58 5.33 -21.56
N GLY A 110 10.75 4.48 -20.95
CA GLY A 110 11.17 3.38 -20.06
C GLY A 110 11.69 3.74 -18.66
N VAL A 111 12.04 5.00 -18.41
CA VAL A 111 12.58 5.46 -17.12
C VAL A 111 11.64 5.17 -15.94
N PRO A 112 10.32 5.42 -16.01
CA PRO A 112 9.42 5.19 -14.88
C PRO A 112 9.37 3.73 -14.44
N MET A 113 9.41 2.79 -15.39
CA MET A 113 9.32 1.35 -15.11
C MET A 113 10.59 0.80 -14.47
N LEU A 114 11.76 1.26 -14.94
CA LEU A 114 13.06 0.98 -14.29
C LEU A 114 13.10 1.52 -12.86
N LEU A 115 12.61 2.74 -12.66
CA LEU A 115 12.61 3.41 -11.36
C LEU A 115 11.70 2.69 -10.36
N GLN A 116 10.50 2.26 -10.78
CA GLN A 116 9.61 1.41 -9.99
C GLN A 116 10.28 0.08 -9.61
N GLY A 117 10.95 -0.58 -10.56
CA GLY A 117 11.64 -1.85 -10.31
C GLY A 117 12.78 -1.71 -9.30
N ILE A 118 13.64 -0.70 -9.45
CA ILE A 118 14.74 -0.42 -8.51
C ILE A 118 14.19 -0.10 -7.12
N LEU A 119 13.13 0.71 -7.03
CA LEU A 119 12.48 1.04 -5.77
C LEU A 119 11.90 -0.20 -5.09
N LEU A 120 11.23 -1.07 -5.84
CA LEU A 120 10.68 -2.31 -5.30
C LEU A 120 11.77 -3.23 -4.75
N VAL A 121 12.86 -3.43 -5.49
CA VAL A 121 14.01 -4.25 -5.05
C VAL A 121 14.66 -3.62 -3.81
N CYS A 122 14.89 -2.31 -3.80
CA CYS A 122 15.46 -1.59 -2.67
C CYS A 122 14.57 -1.69 -1.42
N LEU A 123 13.25 -1.56 -1.60
CA LEU A 123 12.28 -1.60 -0.51
C LEU A 123 12.17 -3.00 0.10
N ILE A 124 12.08 -4.03 -0.74
CA ILE A 124 12.11 -5.44 -0.30
C ILE A 124 13.45 -5.75 0.39
N GLY A 125 14.57 -5.30 -0.19
CA GLY A 125 15.91 -5.46 0.40
C GLY A 125 16.04 -4.77 1.75
N SER A 126 15.45 -3.58 1.91
CA SER A 126 15.44 -2.85 3.18
C SER A 126 14.59 -3.53 4.24
N ASP A 127 13.42 -4.09 3.89
CA ASP A 127 12.60 -4.86 4.84
C ASP A 127 13.31 -6.15 5.26
N PHE A 128 13.96 -6.84 4.30
CA PHE A 128 14.78 -8.01 4.58
C PHE A 128 15.92 -7.69 5.55
N LEU A 129 16.67 -6.61 5.30
CA LEU A 129 17.78 -6.18 6.16
C LEU A 129 17.31 -5.70 7.55
N MET A 130 16.12 -5.11 7.65
CA MET A 130 15.57 -4.65 8.92
C MET A 130 14.95 -5.79 9.75
N ARG A 131 14.35 -6.80 9.12
CA ARG A 131 13.80 -7.98 9.80
C ARG A 131 14.89 -8.92 10.29
N PHE A 132 15.90 -9.16 9.47
CA PHE A 132 17.12 -9.82 9.92
C PHE A 132 17.98 -8.77 10.62
N ARG A 133 17.65 -8.44 11.88
CA ARG A 133 18.64 -7.78 12.75
C ARG A 133 19.92 -8.60 12.64
N VAL A 134 20.90 -8.08 11.92
CA VAL A 134 22.27 -8.58 11.95
C VAL A 134 22.75 -8.29 13.35
N ARG A 135 22.42 -9.20 14.28
CA ARG A 135 23.00 -9.22 15.61
C ARG A 135 24.41 -9.74 15.40
N LEU A 136 25.33 -8.82 15.08
CA LEU A 136 26.76 -9.04 15.23
C LEU A 136 26.99 -9.36 16.70
N ILE A 137 26.95 -10.65 17.05
CA ILE A 137 27.45 -11.13 18.33
C ILE A 137 28.96 -10.98 18.23
N HIS A 138 29.48 -9.89 18.81
CA HIS A 138 30.90 -9.78 19.13
C HIS A 138 31.19 -10.89 20.14
N LEU A 139 31.75 -12.01 19.67
CA LEU A 139 32.35 -13.00 20.56
C LEU A 139 33.59 -12.32 21.15
N GLN A 140 33.49 -11.83 22.39
CA GLN A 140 34.67 -11.50 23.18
C GLN A 140 35.53 -12.77 23.25
N ARG A 141 36.69 -12.72 22.60
CA ARG A 141 37.77 -13.70 22.78
C ARG A 141 38.30 -13.51 24.20
N GLU A 142 37.97 -14.44 25.08
CA GLU A 142 38.77 -14.73 26.27
C GLU A 142 39.83 -15.77 25.87
N ALA A 143 41.08 -15.34 25.81
CA ALA A 143 42.30 -16.15 25.96
C ALA A 143 43.52 -15.21 25.99
#